data_AF-A0A829D4K9-F1
#
_entry.id   AF-A0A829D4K9-F1
#
_cell.length_a   1.000
_cell.length_b   1.000
_cell.length_c   1.000
_cell.angle_alpha   90.00
_cell.angle_beta   90.00
_cell.angle_gamma   90.00
#
_symmetry.space_group_name_H-M   'P 1'
#
loop_
_entity.id
_entity.type
_entity.pdbx_description
1 polymer ?
#
loop_
_entity_poly.entity_id
_entity_poly.type
_entity_poly.pdbx_seq_one_letter_code
_entity_poly.pdbx_strand_id
1 'polypeptide(L)'
;MASDLSFVDFIVDQVKDAGQIVSKKMFGEYAIYCNGKIVALVCDNRLFIKPTEGGRKWIGNVQEASAYPGAKPSFLILDRLEDKEWMSHLVKITVQELPEPKIKSKKKNVSSQKKVRINKK
;
A
#
# COMPACT_ATOMS: atom_id res chain seq x y z
N MET A 1 -19.06 -3.88 1.35
CA MET A 1 -19.14 -4.51 0.02
C MET A 1 -17.74 -4.75 -0.49
N ALA A 2 -17.52 -5.69 -1.41
CA ALA A 2 -16.17 -5.93 -1.93
C ALA A 2 -15.68 -4.68 -2.68
N SER A 3 -14.44 -4.28 -2.42
CA SER A 3 -13.84 -3.16 -3.13
C SER A 3 -13.55 -3.49 -4.60
N ASP A 4 -13.74 -2.51 -5.48
CA ASP A 4 -13.46 -2.65 -6.92
C ASP A 4 -11.96 -2.73 -7.19
N LEU A 5 -11.56 -3.63 -8.10
CA LEU A 5 -10.15 -3.76 -8.49
C LEU A 5 -9.61 -2.46 -9.09
N SER A 6 -10.43 -1.72 -9.85
CA SER A 6 -10.06 -0.43 -10.44
C SER A 6 -9.71 0.62 -9.38
N PHE A 7 -10.45 0.65 -8.26
CA PHE A 7 -10.14 1.54 -7.15
C PHE A 7 -8.83 1.14 -6.47
N VAL A 8 -8.60 -0.16 -6.26
CA VAL A 8 -7.34 -0.66 -5.68
C VAL A 8 -6.15 -0.32 -6.57
N ASP A 9 -6.26 -0.54 -7.89
CA ASP A 9 -5.22 -0.21 -8.85
C ASP A 9 -4.95 1.30 -8.90
N PHE A 10 -5.99 2.12 -8.84
CA PHE A 10 -5.87 3.56 -8.69
C PHE A 10 -5.06 3.91 -7.43
N ILE A 11 -5.43 3.40 -6.25
CA ILE A 11 -4.68 3.66 -5.01
C ILE A 11 -3.23 3.21 -5.12
N VAL A 12 -2.96 2.04 -5.71
CA VAL A 12 -1.58 1.55 -5.91
C VAL A 12 -0.78 2.50 -6.79
N ASP A 13 -1.36 3.04 -7.86
CA ASP A 13 -0.70 4.04 -8.71
C ASP A 13 -0.42 5.35 -7.95
N GLN A 14 -1.29 5.73 -7.01
CA GLN A 14 -1.12 6.93 -6.19
C GLN A 14 0.03 6.84 -5.18
N VAL A 15 0.33 5.63 -4.70
CA VAL A 15 1.37 5.41 -3.67
C VAL A 15 2.63 4.74 -4.20
N LYS A 16 2.75 4.53 -5.52
CA LYS A 16 3.86 3.78 -6.13
C LYS A 16 5.24 4.38 -5.84
N ASP A 17 5.32 5.70 -5.65
CA ASP A 17 6.58 6.39 -5.38
C ASP A 17 7.02 6.29 -3.91
N ALA A 18 6.24 5.61 -3.07
CA ALA A 18 6.57 5.31 -1.68
C ALA A 18 7.59 4.15 -1.52
N GLY A 19 7.68 3.25 -2.51
CA GLY A 19 8.58 2.10 -2.46
C GLY A 19 8.03 0.89 -3.23
N GLN A 20 8.37 -0.32 -2.78
CA GLN A 20 7.83 -1.54 -3.40
C GLN A 20 6.39 -1.78 -2.91
N ILE A 21 5.42 -1.40 -3.73
CA ILE A 21 3.99 -1.57 -3.45
C ILE A 21 3.47 -2.92 -3.95
N VAL A 22 2.68 -3.60 -3.11
CA VAL A 22 1.98 -4.83 -3.46
C VAL A 22 0.57 -4.78 -2.87
N SER A 23 -0.46 -4.93 -3.71
CA SER A 23 -1.82 -5.16 -3.25
C SER A 23 -2.10 -6.66 -3.14
N LYS A 24 -2.76 -7.09 -2.06
CA LYS A 24 -3.17 -8.48 -1.87
C LYS A 24 -4.62 -8.56 -1.44
N LYS A 25 -5.42 -9.33 -2.18
CA LYS A 25 -6.81 -9.62 -1.82
C LYS A 25 -6.86 -10.56 -0.61
N MET A 26 -7.62 -10.20 0.41
CA MET A 26 -7.80 -10.96 1.65
C MET A 26 -9.26 -10.82 2.12
N PHE A 27 -9.98 -11.95 2.21
CA PHE A 27 -11.37 -12.00 2.71
C PHE A 27 -12.36 -11.06 2.02
N GLY A 28 -12.21 -10.84 0.71
CA GLY A 28 -13.08 -9.96 -0.09
C GLY A 28 -12.61 -8.50 -0.18
N GLU A 29 -11.70 -8.09 0.70
CA GLU A 29 -11.08 -6.77 0.72
C GLU A 29 -9.61 -6.82 0.28
N TYR A 30 -8.92 -5.67 0.30
CA TYR A 30 -7.53 -5.58 -0.15
C TYR A 30 -6.63 -4.98 0.93
N ALA A 31 -5.45 -5.59 1.09
CA ALA A 31 -4.37 -5.04 1.89
C ALA A 31 -3.29 -4.47 0.97
N ILE A 32 -2.81 -3.27 1.30
CA ILE A 32 -1.71 -2.60 0.60
C ILE A 32 -0.45 -2.78 1.43
N TYR A 33 0.57 -3.35 0.79
CA TYR A 33 1.88 -3.53 1.35
C TYR A 33 2.85 -2.53 0.73
N CYS A 34 3.74 -1.96 1.55
CA CYS A 34 4.92 -1.23 1.10
C CYS A 34 6.16 -1.85 1.74
N ASN A 35 7.14 -2.22 0.92
CA ASN A 35 8.39 -2.87 1.36
C ASN A 35 8.15 -4.09 2.26
N GLY A 36 7.10 -4.87 1.96
CA GLY A 36 6.71 -6.06 2.73
C GLY A 36 5.97 -5.79 4.05
N LYS A 37 5.68 -4.53 4.40
CA LYS A 37 4.84 -4.16 5.56
C LYS A 37 3.43 -3.80 5.11
N ILE A 38 2.41 -4.19 5.89
CA ILE A 38 1.03 -3.72 5.68
C ILE A 38 0.93 -2.27 6.14
N VAL A 39 0.69 -1.37 5.20
CA VAL A 39 0.57 0.08 5.43
C VAL A 39 -0.87 0.56 5.43
N ALA A 40 -1.70 -0.05 4.58
CA ALA A 40 -3.08 0.36 4.41
C ALA A 40 -4.00 -0.82 4.07
N LEU A 41 -5.28 -0.62 4.28
CA LEU A 41 -6.37 -1.51 3.87
C LEU A 41 -7.32 -0.73 2.99
N VAL A 42 -7.89 -1.40 2.01
CA VAL A 42 -8.95 -0.87 1.16
C VAL A 42 -10.19 -1.69 1.43
N CYS A 43 -11.20 -1.03 2.01
CA CYS A 43 -12.49 -1.62 2.35
C CYS A 43 -13.62 -0.73 1.83
N ASP A 44 -14.63 -1.30 1.19
CA ASP A 44 -15.81 -0.56 0.70
C ASP A 44 -15.44 0.66 -0.18
N ASN A 45 -14.44 0.51 -1.05
CA ASN A 45 -13.85 1.59 -1.88
C ASN A 45 -13.34 2.79 -1.06
N ARG A 46 -12.88 2.55 0.16
CA ARG A 46 -12.24 3.55 1.02
C ARG A 46 -10.86 3.11 1.43
N LEU A 47 -9.94 4.07 1.50
CA LEU A 47 -8.57 3.83 1.93
C LEU A 47 -8.42 4.08 3.42
N PHE A 48 -7.90 3.09 4.13
CA PHE A 48 -7.60 3.12 5.56
C PHE A 48 -6.09 2.94 5.76
N ILE A 49 -5.39 4.00 6.16
CA ILE A 49 -3.95 3.95 6.48
C ILE A 49 -3.78 3.68 7.98
N LYS A 50 -2.78 2.88 8.33
CA LYS A 50 -2.50 2.60 9.74
C LYS A 50 -2.24 3.88 10.54
N PRO A 51 -2.79 3.97 11.76
CA PRO A 51 -2.56 5.13 12.60
C PRO A 51 -1.10 5.16 13.05
N THR A 52 -0.40 6.22 12.68
CA THR A 52 1.01 6.52 13.00
C THR A 52 1.10 7.97 13.46
N GLU A 53 2.06 8.30 14.33
CA GLU A 53 2.18 9.67 14.87
C GLU A 53 2.57 10.66 13.79
N GLY A 54 3.53 10.30 12.94
CA GLY A 54 3.95 11.08 11.80
C GLY A 54 2.86 11.19 10.74
N GLY A 55 2.10 10.10 10.51
CA GLY A 55 0.95 10.13 9.62
C GLY A 55 -0.11 11.13 10.10
N ARG A 56 -0.39 11.15 11.40
CA ARG A 56 -1.33 12.12 12.00
C ARG A 56 -0.84 13.56 11.82
N LYS A 57 0.45 13.83 12.06
CA LYS A 57 1.04 15.16 11.88
C LYS A 57 1.02 15.60 10.41
N TRP A 58 1.26 14.68 9.48
CA TRP A 58 1.25 14.97 8.05
C TRP A 58 -0.14 15.27 7.50
N ILE A 59 -1.14 14.51 7.93
CA ILE A 59 -2.54 14.72 7.54
C ILE A 59 -3.10 15.99 8.20
N GLY A 60 -2.67 16.28 9.44
CA GLY A 60 -3.16 17.40 10.23
C GLY A 60 -4.52 17.08 10.86
N ASN A 61 -5.59 17.19 10.08
CA ASN A 61 -6.95 16.87 10.52
C ASN A 61 -7.33 15.44 10.12
N VAL A 62 -6.93 14.47 10.92
CA VAL A 62 -7.19 13.05 10.63
C VAL A 62 -8.65 12.69 10.86
N GLN A 63 -9.25 11.99 9.90
CA GLN A 63 -10.48 11.27 10.12
C GLN A 63 -10.16 9.82 10.50
N GLU A 64 -10.62 9.39 11.68
CA GLU A 64 -10.44 8.02 12.14
C GLU A 64 -11.74 7.23 11.97
N ALA A 65 -11.64 6.08 11.31
CA ALA A 65 -12.76 5.16 11.15
C ALA A 65 -12.28 3.71 11.21
N SER A 66 -13.15 2.82 11.68
CA SER A 66 -12.91 1.39 11.63
C SER A 66 -13.20 0.87 10.22
N ALA A 67 -12.28 0.11 9.64
CA ALA A 67 -12.44 -0.48 8.31
C ALA A 67 -13.60 -1.49 8.23
N TYR A 68 -13.95 -2.09 9.37
CA TYR A 68 -15.10 -2.99 9.57
C TYR A 68 -15.49 -3.00 11.06
N PRO A 69 -16.69 -3.49 11.42
CA PRO A 69 -17.13 -3.56 12.81
C PRO A 69 -16.14 -4.34 13.69
N GLY A 70 -15.65 -3.72 14.77
CA GLY A 70 -14.67 -4.31 15.69
C GLY A 70 -13.20 -4.16 15.25
N ALA A 71 -12.92 -3.54 14.10
CA ALA A 71 -11.55 -3.18 13.71
C ALA A 71 -11.05 -1.99 14.54
N LYS A 72 -9.73 -1.96 14.79
CA LYS A 72 -9.08 -0.78 15.36
C LYS A 72 -9.22 0.41 14.40
N PRO A 73 -9.44 1.63 14.94
CA PRO A 73 -9.54 2.82 14.12
C PRO A 73 -8.26 3.01 13.29
N SER A 74 -8.44 3.42 12.05
CA SER A 74 -7.38 3.73 11.10
C SER A 74 -7.68 5.08 10.43
N PHE A 75 -6.67 5.72 9.85
CA PHE A 75 -6.85 6.98 9.15
C PHE A 75 -7.60 6.76 7.84
N LEU A 76 -8.81 7.27 7.78
CA LEU A 76 -9.64 7.29 6.59
C LEU A 76 -9.22 8.47 5.71
N ILE A 77 -8.84 8.19 4.47
CA ILE A 77 -8.46 9.21 3.49
C ILE A 77 -9.60 9.38 2.49
N LEU A 78 -10.17 10.59 2.42
CA LEU A 78 -11.28 10.93 1.51
C LEU A 78 -10.85 11.94 0.44
N ASP A 79 -10.24 13.05 0.84
CA ASP A 79 -10.13 14.23 -0.03
C ASP A 79 -8.83 14.35 -0.83
N ARG A 80 -7.80 13.55 -0.49
CA ARG A 80 -6.45 13.68 -1.07
C ARG A 80 -5.96 12.43 -1.80
N LEU A 81 -6.88 11.57 -2.21
CA LEU A 81 -6.54 10.33 -2.91
C LEU A 81 -5.88 10.57 -4.28
N GLU A 82 -6.12 11.73 -4.91
CA GLU A 82 -5.59 12.08 -6.23
C GLU A 82 -4.21 12.75 -6.18
N ASP A 83 -3.74 13.14 -4.99
CA ASP A 83 -2.44 13.79 -4.79
C ASP A 83 -1.35 12.74 -4.56
N LYS A 84 -0.70 12.32 -5.65
CA LYS A 84 0.35 11.30 -5.66
C LYS A 84 1.50 11.59 -4.72
N GLU A 85 1.96 12.84 -4.71
CA GLU A 85 3.11 13.25 -3.89
C GLU A 85 2.75 13.17 -2.42
N TRP A 86 1.59 13.70 -2.05
CA TRP A 86 1.08 13.66 -0.70
C TRP A 86 0.82 12.22 -0.22
N MET A 87 0.17 11.40 -1.06
CA MET A 87 -0.14 10.00 -0.78
C MET A 87 1.12 9.17 -0.59
N SER A 88 2.09 9.30 -1.51
CA SER A 88 3.36 8.61 -1.42
C SER A 88 4.16 9.04 -0.18
N HIS A 89 4.14 10.32 0.18
CA HIS A 89 4.81 10.81 1.39
C HIS A 89 4.18 10.26 2.67
N LEU A 90 2.84 10.24 2.75
CA LEU A 90 2.10 9.68 3.87
C LEU A 90 2.43 8.19 4.06
N VAL A 91 2.48 7.42 2.97
CA VAL A 91 2.88 6.00 3.04
C VAL A 91 4.33 5.85 3.48
N LYS A 92 5.27 6.68 3.00
CA LYS A 92 6.68 6.65 3.45
C LYS A 92 6.81 6.86 4.96
N ILE A 93 6.15 7.89 5.49
CA ILE A 93 6.13 8.16 6.94
C ILE A 93 5.56 6.96 7.69
N THR A 94 4.42 6.43 7.23
CA THR A 94 3.77 5.27 7.84
C THR A 94 4.72 4.05 7.87
N VAL A 95 5.44 3.78 6.78
CA VAL A 95 6.38 2.65 6.69
C VAL A 95 7.54 2.79 7.66
N GLN A 96 8.04 4.01 7.85
CA GLN A 96 9.17 4.30 8.75
C GLN A 96 8.80 4.07 10.21
N GLU A 97 7.59 4.42 10.62
CA GLU A 97 7.12 4.21 12.00
C GLU A 97 6.64 2.80 12.30
N LEU A 98 6.30 2.02 11.27
CA LEU A 98 5.93 0.62 11.45
C LEU A 98 7.17 -0.23 11.79
N PRO A 99 7.05 -1.23 12.69
CA PRO A 99 8.15 -2.12 13.02
C PRO A 99 8.70 -2.79 11.74
N GLU A 100 10.01 -3.05 11.72
CA GLU A 100 10.65 -3.66 10.57
C GLU A 100 9.98 -4.99 10.19
N PRO A 101 9.74 -5.23 8.89
CA PRO A 101 9.13 -6.49 8.49
C PRO A 101 10.14 -7.57 8.85
N LYS A 102 9.71 -8.63 9.56
CA LYS A 102 10.58 -9.79 9.79
C LYS A 102 11.15 -10.23 8.44
N ILE A 103 12.43 -10.00 8.24
CA ILE A 103 13.12 -10.27 6.98
C ILE A 103 13.10 -11.78 6.80
N LYS A 104 12.17 -12.28 5.99
CA LYS A 104 12.31 -13.63 5.43
C LYS A 104 13.34 -13.51 4.32
N SER A 105 14.54 -14.04 4.57
CA SER A 105 15.61 -14.17 3.59
C SER A 105 15.06 -14.71 2.26
N LYS A 106 14.90 -13.84 1.26
CA LYS A 106 14.52 -14.25 -0.10
C LYS A 106 15.73 -14.93 -0.74
N LYS A 107 15.61 -16.22 -1.06
CA LYS A 107 16.46 -16.88 -2.06
C LYS A 107 16.39 -16.05 -3.35
N LYS A 108 17.56 -15.71 -3.91
CA LYS A 108 17.69 -15.05 -5.21
C LYS A 108 17.04 -15.95 -6.28
N ASN A 109 15.85 -15.61 -6.76
CA ASN A 109 15.38 -16.14 -8.03
C ASN A 109 16.10 -15.35 -9.13
N VAL A 110 17.14 -15.98 -9.67
CA VAL A 110 17.83 -15.58 -10.89
C VAL A 110 16.82 -15.74 -12.01
N SER A 111 16.23 -14.65 -12.49
CA SER A 111 15.41 -14.69 -13.71
C SER A 111 16.34 -14.78 -14.92
N SER A 112 16.48 -16.00 -15.44
CA SER A 112 17.12 -16.29 -16.73
C SER A 112 16.47 -15.49 -17.85
N GLN A 113 17.10 -14.41 -18.29
CA GLN A 113 16.79 -13.82 -19.59
C GLN A 113 17.49 -14.65 -20.67
N LYS A 114 16.70 -15.47 -21.37
CA LYS A 114 17.06 -16.13 -22.64
C LYS A 114 17.59 -15.08 -23.63
N LYS A 115 18.87 -15.12 -23.96
CA LYS A 115 19.43 -14.41 -25.11
C LYS A 115 19.32 -15.32 -26.33
N VAL A 116 18.34 -15.03 -27.20
CA VAL A 116 18.16 -15.72 -28.48
C VAL A 116 19.36 -15.38 -29.37
N ARG A 117 20.17 -16.39 -29.73
CA ARG A 117 21.17 -16.29 -30.79
C ARG A 117 20.44 -16.39 -32.14
N ILE A 118 20.37 -15.29 -32.88
CA ILE A 118 20.03 -15.31 -34.29
C ILE A 118 21.35 -15.36 -35.06
N ASN A 119 21.69 -16.54 -35.58
CA ASN A 119 22.72 -16.67 -36.61
C ASN A 119 22.04 -16.36 -37.96
N LYS A 120 22.51 -15.34 -38.67
CA LYS A 120 22.28 -15.21 -40.12
C LYS A 120 23.57 -15.57 -40.85
N LYS A 121 23.39 -16.35 -41.90
CA LYS A 121 24.38 -16.87 -42.85
C LYS A 121 25.20 -15.76 -43.50
#